data_AF-A0A1Q3BH39-F1
#
_entry.id   AF-A0A1Q3BH39-F1
#
_cell.length_a   1.000
_cell.length_b   1.000
_cell.length_c   1.000
_cell.angle_alpha   90.00
_cell.angle_beta   90.00
_cell.angle_gamma   90.00
#
_symmetry.space_group_name_H-M   'P 1'
#
loop_
_entity.id
_entity.type
_entity.pdbx_description
1 polymer ?
#
loop_
_entity_poly.entity_id
_entity_poly.type
_entity_poly.pdbx_seq_one_letter_code
_entity_poly.pdbx_strand_id
1 'polypeptide(L)'
;VAENGAKEWENSIVAFLVGKKLPGKNVKEILEKKWGPVGRFSIHMIGNGVFMIKFDNGQARDWVLAKGPWDVWGYHLVLRPWRKDVSLELGDCKSMPIWVMLRNVSVQYWNKVGLSYIASALVKPLH
;
A
#
# COMPACT_ATOMS: atom_id res chain seq x y z
N VAL A 1 23.35 -15.66 -1.17
CA VAL A 1 22.06 -16.38 -1.07
C VAL A 1 20.92 -15.46 -0.64
N ALA A 2 21.01 -14.80 0.52
CA ALA A 2 19.97 -13.86 1.00
C ALA A 2 19.68 -12.69 0.04
N GLU A 3 20.69 -12.20 -0.70
CA GLU A 3 20.51 -11.14 -1.68
C GLU A 3 19.72 -11.56 -2.92
N ASN A 4 19.86 -12.81 -3.36
CA ASN A 4 19.11 -13.35 -4.49
C ASN A 4 17.62 -13.48 -4.13
N GLY A 5 17.33 -13.91 -2.91
CA GLY A 5 15.96 -13.92 -2.38
C GLY A 5 15.37 -12.51 -2.33
N ALA A 6 16.13 -11.51 -1.88
CA ALA A 6 15.61 -10.14 -1.80
C ALA A 6 15.30 -9.51 -3.17
N LYS A 7 16.11 -9.81 -4.20
CA LYS A 7 15.79 -9.41 -5.58
C LYS A 7 14.48 -10.02 -6.05
N GLU A 8 14.21 -11.27 -5.66
CA GLU A 8 12.98 -11.95 -6.03
C GLU A 8 11.71 -11.28 -5.50
N TRP A 9 11.81 -10.52 -4.40
CA TRP A 9 10.69 -9.84 -3.76
C TRP A 9 10.71 -8.32 -3.96
N GLU A 10 11.59 -7.77 -4.80
CA GLU A 10 11.76 -6.32 -4.99
C GLU A 10 10.49 -5.60 -5.48
N ASN A 11 9.65 -6.30 -6.24
CA ASN A 11 8.38 -5.78 -6.74
C ASN A 11 7.19 -6.12 -5.82
N SER A 12 7.46 -6.42 -4.55
CA SER A 12 6.42 -6.83 -3.61
C SER A 12 5.97 -5.69 -2.70
N ILE A 13 4.73 -5.82 -2.22
CA ILE A 13 4.18 -4.98 -1.17
C ILE A 13 3.70 -5.86 -0.02
N VAL A 14 3.71 -5.28 1.17
CA VAL A 14 3.08 -5.82 2.36
C VAL A 14 1.73 -5.14 2.51
N ALA A 15 0.67 -5.93 2.67
CA ALA A 15 -0.69 -5.46 2.84
C ALA A 15 -1.31 -6.06 4.11
N PHE A 16 -2.06 -5.26 4.86
CA PHE A 16 -2.82 -5.74 6.02
C PHE A 16 -4.09 -4.94 6.21
N LEU A 17 -5.10 -5.59 6.77
CA LEU A 17 -6.42 -5.00 7.01
C LEU A 17 -6.48 -4.36 8.40
N VAL A 18 -7.01 -3.15 8.46
CA VAL A 18 -7.19 -2.43 9.72
C VAL A 18 -8.40 -2.97 10.47
N GLY A 19 -8.21 -3.32 11.74
CA GLY A 19 -9.29 -3.65 12.67
C GLY A 19 -9.96 -5.01 12.48
N LYS A 20 -9.66 -5.75 11.40
CA LYS A 20 -10.23 -7.09 11.19
C LYS A 20 -9.30 -8.02 10.42
N LYS A 21 -9.29 -9.30 10.82
CA LYS A 21 -8.66 -10.38 10.07
C LYS A 21 -9.72 -11.03 9.17
N LEU A 22 -9.56 -10.91 7.87
CA LEU A 22 -10.42 -11.58 6.89
C LEU A 22 -9.75 -12.86 6.35
N PRO A 23 -10.53 -13.88 5.96
CA PRO A 23 -10.00 -15.07 5.30
C PRO A 23 -9.26 -14.70 4.02
N GLY A 24 -8.06 -15.25 3.82
CA GLY A 24 -7.22 -14.86 2.69
C GLY A 24 -7.82 -15.13 1.30
N LYS A 25 -8.70 -16.13 1.17
CA LYS A 25 -9.45 -16.37 -0.08
C LYS A 25 -10.28 -15.16 -0.49
N ASN A 26 -11.02 -14.59 0.47
CA ASN A 26 -11.92 -13.46 0.21
C ASN A 26 -11.11 -12.19 -0.12
N VAL A 27 -10.00 -11.98 0.59
CA VAL A 27 -9.07 -10.88 0.30
C VAL A 27 -8.50 -11.04 -1.11
N LYS A 28 -8.04 -12.24 -1.46
CA LYS A 28 -7.48 -12.54 -2.78
C LYS A 28 -8.48 -12.25 -3.90
N GLU A 29 -9.71 -12.75 -3.81
CA GLU A 29 -10.74 -12.52 -4.84
C GLU A 29 -11.04 -11.03 -5.07
N ILE A 30 -11.05 -10.22 -4.00
CA ILE A 30 -11.32 -8.79 -4.12
C ILE A 30 -10.14 -8.05 -4.75
N LEU A 31 -8.91 -8.40 -4.34
CA LEU A 31 -7.72 -7.79 -4.89
C LEU A 31 -7.54 -8.18 -6.36
N GLU A 32 -7.82 -9.42 -6.75
CA GLU A 32 -7.81 -9.85 -8.15
C GLU A 32 -8.81 -9.04 -8.99
N LYS A 33 -10.01 -8.77 -8.48
CA LYS A 33 -10.98 -7.92 -9.18
C LYS A 33 -10.50 -6.47 -9.32
N LYS A 34 -9.84 -5.92 -8.30
CA LYS A 34 -9.42 -4.51 -8.28
C LYS A 34 -8.12 -4.25 -9.03
N TRP A 35 -7.15 -5.13 -8.90
CA TRP A 35 -5.79 -4.96 -9.39
C TRP A 35 -5.47 -5.83 -10.59
N GLY A 36 -6.26 -6.86 -10.88
CA GLY A 36 -6.09 -7.71 -12.06
C GLY A 36 -6.01 -6.95 -13.38
N PRO A 37 -6.81 -5.88 -13.60
CA PRO A 37 -6.67 -5.03 -14.79
C PRO A 37 -5.35 -4.25 -14.87
N VAL A 38 -4.68 -4.01 -13.74
CA VAL A 38 -3.43 -3.23 -13.65
C VAL A 38 -2.23 -4.13 -13.95
N GLY A 39 -2.29 -5.39 -13.53
CA GLY A 39 -1.23 -6.35 -13.78
C GLY A 39 -1.44 -7.67 -13.05
N ARG A 40 -0.60 -8.65 -13.39
CA ARG A 40 -0.54 -9.94 -12.70
C ARG A 40 0.26 -9.82 -11.40
N PHE A 41 -0.21 -10.54 -10.38
CA PHE A 41 0.42 -10.62 -9.08
C PHE A 41 0.05 -11.91 -8.37
N SER A 42 0.87 -12.32 -7.41
CA SER A 42 0.58 -13.42 -6.48
C SER A 42 0.38 -12.88 -5.06
N ILE A 43 -0.51 -13.54 -4.30
CA ILE A 43 -0.76 -13.21 -2.88
C ILE A 43 -0.31 -14.38 -2.02
N HIS A 44 0.55 -14.09 -1.04
CA HIS A 44 1.06 -15.02 -0.06
C HIS A 44 0.65 -14.55 1.34
N MET A 45 0.03 -15.41 2.14
CA MET A 45 -0.26 -15.11 3.55
C MET A 45 0.98 -15.43 4.38
N ILE A 46 1.51 -14.43 5.08
CA ILE A 46 2.69 -14.58 5.93
C ILE A 46 2.26 -14.98 7.36
N GLY A 47 1.09 -14.52 7.79
CA GLY A 47 0.54 -14.78 9.13
C GLY A 47 -0.12 -13.55 9.71
N ASN A 48 -0.90 -13.70 10.79
CA ASN A 48 -1.51 -12.60 11.55
C ASN A 48 -2.34 -11.56 10.75
N GLY A 49 -2.88 -11.93 9.58
CA GLY A 49 -3.63 -11.00 8.72
C GLY A 49 -2.75 -10.12 7.83
N VAL A 50 -1.47 -10.48 7.69
CA VAL A 50 -0.50 -9.85 6.79
C VAL A 50 -0.40 -10.66 5.49
N PHE A 51 -0.49 -9.94 4.38
CA PHE A 51 -0.42 -10.45 3.02
C PHE A 51 0.83 -9.89 2.34
N MET A 52 1.69 -10.76 1.82
CA MET A 52 2.71 -10.37 0.86
C MET A 52 2.12 -10.46 -0.54
N ILE A 53 2.28 -9.41 -1.33
CA ILE A 53 1.75 -9.36 -2.69
C ILE A 53 2.90 -9.06 -3.62
N LYS A 54 3.23 -10.00 -4.49
CA LYS A 54 4.35 -9.91 -5.43
C LYS A 54 3.79 -9.60 -6.81
N PHE A 55 4.23 -8.49 -7.39
CA PHE A 55 3.86 -8.11 -8.74
C PHE A 55 4.90 -8.59 -9.74
N ASP A 56 4.44 -8.97 -10.93
CA ASP A 56 5.35 -9.32 -12.04
C ASP A 56 6.12 -8.09 -12.57
N ASN A 57 5.57 -6.89 -12.36
CA ASN A 57 6.12 -5.64 -12.84
C ASN A 57 6.08 -4.53 -11.77
N GLY A 58 7.17 -3.78 -11.64
CA GLY A 58 7.29 -2.63 -10.74
C GLY A 58 6.29 -1.52 -11.06
N GLN A 59 5.90 -1.32 -12.32
CA GLN A 59 4.89 -0.30 -12.66
C GLN A 59 3.51 -0.62 -12.07
N ALA A 60 3.12 -1.90 -12.06
CA ALA A 60 1.85 -2.32 -11.46
C ALA A 60 1.87 -2.11 -9.94
N ARG A 61 3.00 -2.46 -9.30
CA ARG A 61 3.26 -2.17 -7.87
C ARG A 61 3.09 -0.68 -7.57
N ASP A 62 3.78 0.17 -8.34
CA ASP A 62 3.80 1.62 -8.11
C ASP A 62 2.43 2.26 -8.37
N TRP A 63 1.71 1.79 -9.39
CA TRP A 63 0.35 2.23 -9.67
C TRP A 63 -0.59 1.88 -8.51
N VAL A 64 -0.52 0.65 -7.98
CA VAL A 64 -1.34 0.21 -6.83
C VAL A 64 -1.02 1.05 -5.60
N LEU A 65 0.26 1.32 -5.32
CA LEU A 65 0.66 2.17 -4.20
C LEU A 65 0.20 3.62 -4.36
N ALA A 66 0.19 4.16 -5.58
CA ALA A 66 -0.13 5.57 -5.86
C ALA A 66 -1.62 5.87 -6.07
N LYS A 67 -2.47 4.85 -6.28
CA LYS A 67 -3.90 5.02 -6.60
C LYS A 67 -4.87 4.54 -5.52
N GLY A 68 -4.37 4.10 -4.37
CA GLY A 68 -5.20 3.84 -3.18
C GLY A 68 -5.88 5.11 -2.66
N PRO A 69 -6.88 5.06 -1.77
CA PRO A 69 -7.08 4.05 -0.73
C PRO A 69 -7.70 2.77 -1.26
N TRP A 70 -7.35 1.66 -0.62
CA TRP A 70 -7.87 0.35 -0.97
C TRP A 70 -8.69 -0.19 0.18
N ASP A 71 -9.82 -0.81 -0.17
CA ASP A 71 -10.75 -1.40 0.80
C ASP A 71 -11.10 -2.82 0.42
N VAL A 72 -11.26 -3.68 1.43
CA VAL A 72 -11.76 -5.04 1.26
C VAL A 72 -12.97 -5.18 2.18
N TRP A 73 -14.17 -5.29 1.60
CA TRP A 73 -15.43 -5.35 2.36
C TRP A 73 -15.62 -4.21 3.37
N GLY A 74 -15.23 -2.99 3.00
CA GLY A 74 -15.35 -1.80 3.86
C GLY A 74 -14.27 -1.68 4.93
N TYR A 75 -13.29 -2.59 4.97
CA TYR A 75 -12.11 -2.46 5.82
C TYR A 75 -10.94 -1.92 5.01
N HIS A 76 -10.32 -0.85 5.52
CA HIS A 76 -9.15 -0.24 4.91
C HIS A 76 -7.98 -1.22 4.84
N LEU A 77 -7.38 -1.29 3.67
CA LEU A 77 -6.19 -2.06 3.38
C LEU A 77 -4.98 -1.12 3.34
N VAL A 78 -4.08 -1.32 4.29
CA VAL A 78 -2.84 -0.56 4.35
C VAL A 78 -1.83 -1.25 3.47
N LEU A 79 -1.18 -0.47 2.59
CA LEU A 79 -0.13 -0.95 1.71
C LEU A 79 1.21 -0.31 2.07
N ARG A 80 2.27 -1.11 2.04
CA ARG A 80 3.66 -0.64 2.18
C ARG A 80 4.55 -1.36 1.18
N PRO A 81 5.51 -0.67 0.52
CA PRO A 81 6.55 -1.35 -0.24
C PRO A 81 7.29 -2.35 0.65
N TRP A 82 7.54 -3.56 0.14
CA TRP A 82 8.39 -4.49 0.85
C TRP A 82 9.83 -3.98 0.86
N ARG A 83 10.49 -4.08 2.01
CA ARG A 83 11.93 -3.83 2.15
C ARG A 83 12.52 -4.84 3.12
N LYS A 84 13.82 -5.07 3.04
CA LYS A 84 14.55 -6.02 3.91
C LYS A 84 14.40 -5.69 5.40
N ASP A 85 14.19 -4.42 5.73
CA ASP A 85 14.04 -3.87 7.07
C ASP A 85 12.57 -3.78 7.55
N VAL A 86 11.60 -4.11 6.69
CA VAL A 86 10.18 -4.07 7.06
C VAL A 86 9.83 -5.31 7.87
N SER A 87 9.56 -5.11 9.16
CA SER A 87 8.93 -6.13 9.99
C SER A 87 7.61 -6.57 9.36
N LEU A 88 7.44 -7.89 9.25
CA LEU A 88 6.23 -8.52 8.74
C LEU A 88 5.16 -8.67 9.83
N GLU A 89 5.36 -8.04 10.99
CA GLU A 89 4.45 -8.08 12.12
C GLU A 89 3.50 -6.88 12.12
N LEU A 90 2.21 -7.17 12.34
CA LEU A 90 1.15 -6.17 12.43
C LEU A 90 1.40 -5.15 13.58
N GLY A 91 2.10 -5.59 14.64
CA GLY A 91 2.42 -4.77 15.82
C GLY A 91 3.43 -3.66 15.57
N ASP A 92 4.21 -3.74 14.50
CA ASP A 92 5.22 -2.71 14.14
C ASP A 92 4.67 -1.61 13.23
N CYS A 93 3.36 -1.63 12.93
CA CYS A 93 2.71 -0.56 12.19
C CYS A 93 2.48 0.68 13.06
N LYS A 94 3.54 1.48 13.27
CA LYS A 94 3.46 2.75 14.03
C LYS A 94 2.79 3.90 13.28
N SER A 95 2.59 3.79 11.98
CA SER A 95 2.03 4.86 11.14
C SER A 95 1.26 4.29 9.94
N MET A 96 0.14 4.93 9.58
CA MET A 96 -0.67 4.51 8.44
C MET A 96 -0.75 5.64 7.40
N PRO A 97 -0.39 5.40 6.14
CA PRO A 97 -0.63 6.37 5.09
C PRO A 97 -2.14 6.54 4.91
N ILE A 98 -2.63 7.78 5.06
CA ILE A 98 -4.01 8.15 4.80
C ILE A 98 -4.07 9.06 3.57
N TRP A 99 -5.12 8.89 2.76
CA TRP A 99 -5.36 9.72 1.60
C TRP A 99 -6.22 10.92 1.99
N VAL A 100 -5.70 12.13 1.80
CA VAL A 100 -6.40 13.37 2.12
C VAL A 100 -6.76 14.10 0.82
N MET A 101 -8.06 14.37 0.62
CA MET A 101 -8.51 15.23 -0.47
C MET A 101 -8.58 16.68 0.01
N LEU A 102 -7.71 17.54 -0.50
CA LEU A 102 -7.75 18.98 -0.26
C LEU A 102 -8.82 19.61 -1.16
N ARG A 103 -9.78 20.33 -0.58
CA ARG A 103 -10.85 21.05 -1.30
C ARG A 103 -10.63 22.56 -1.16
N ASN A 104 -11.05 23.33 -2.17
CA ASN A 104 -10.96 24.80 -2.19
C ASN A 104 -9.54 25.35 -2.00
N VAL A 105 -8.51 24.65 -2.50
CA VAL A 105 -7.14 25.17 -2.51
C VAL A 105 -7.04 26.28 -3.55
N SER A 106 -6.59 27.47 -3.15
CA SER A 106 -6.37 28.58 -4.09
C SER A 106 -5.36 28.18 -5.17
N VAL A 107 -5.61 28.59 -6.42
CA VAL A 107 -4.81 28.22 -7.61
C VAL A 107 -3.32 28.55 -7.45
N GLN A 108 -2.99 29.60 -6.68
CA GLN A 108 -1.60 29.97 -6.38
C GLN A 108 -0.78 28.87 -5.67
N TYR A 109 -1.46 27.93 -4.99
CA TYR A 109 -0.83 26.80 -4.30
C TYR A 109 -0.87 25.49 -5.10
N TRP A 110 -1.36 25.49 -6.35
CA TRP A 110 -1.46 24.29 -7.20
C TRP A 110 -0.11 23.89 -7.82
N ASN A 111 0.91 23.76 -6.97
CA ASN A 111 2.22 23.24 -7.33
C ASN A 111 2.72 22.34 -6.20
N LYS A 112 3.77 21.56 -6.48
CA LYS A 112 4.31 20.59 -5.52
C LYS A 112 4.65 21.24 -4.17
N VAL A 113 5.24 22.43 -4.19
CA VAL A 113 5.68 23.15 -2.97
C VAL A 113 4.47 23.64 -2.16
N GLY A 114 3.48 24.25 -2.81
CA GLY A 114 2.28 24.75 -2.15
C GLY A 114 1.42 23.63 -1.57
N LEU A 115 1.23 22.54 -2.31
CA LEU A 115 0.49 21.37 -1.81
C LEU A 115 1.22 20.67 -0.66
N SER A 116 2.56 20.52 -0.75
CA SER A 116 3.36 19.93 0.33
C SER A 116 3.34 20.82 1.58
N TYR A 117 3.38 22.14 1.42
CA TYR A 117 3.22 23.11 2.52
C TYR A 117 1.87 22.93 3.24
N ILE A 118 0.75 22.90 2.50
CA ILE A 118 -0.58 22.68 3.09
C ILE A 118 -0.65 21.31 3.78
N ALA A 119 -0.15 20.25 3.12
CA ALA A 119 -0.17 18.90 3.67
C ALA A 119 0.66 18.79 4.97
N SER A 120 1.77 19.52 5.07
CA SER A 120 2.67 19.52 6.23
C SER A 120 2.03 20.02 7.52
N ALA A 121 1.01 20.88 7.41
CA ALA A 121 0.24 21.35 8.56
C ALA A 121 -0.68 20.26 9.15
N LEU A 122 -1.04 19.25 8.35
CA LEU A 122 -1.94 18.17 8.77
C LEU A 122 -1.17 16.94 9.25
N VAL A 123 -0.14 16.53 8.51
CA VAL A 123 0.61 15.28 8.71
C VAL A 123 2.05 15.49 8.22
N LYS A 124 2.99 14.64 8.65
CA LYS A 124 4.28 14.51 7.93
C LYS A 124 4.02 14.12 6.47
N PRO A 125 4.27 15.00 5.49
CA PRO A 125 4.02 14.69 4.09
C PRO A 125 4.93 13.56 3.63
N LEU A 126 4.44 12.70 2.76
CA LEU A 126 5.24 11.64 2.15
C LEU A 126 6.09 12.14 0.97
N HIS A 127 5.86 13.39 0.48
CA HIS A 127 6.44 13.94 -0.75
C HIS A 127 6.81 15.44 -0.70
#